data_AF-A0A7X7LIX7-F1
#
_entry.id   AF-A0A7X7LIX7-F1
#
_cell.length_a   1.000
_cell.length_b   1.000
_cell.length_c   1.000
_cell.angle_alpha   90.00
_cell.angle_beta   90.00
_cell.angle_gamma   90.00
#
_symmetry.space_group_name_H-M   'P 1'
#
loop_
_entity.id
_entity.type
_entity.pdbx_description
1 polymer ?
#
loop_
_entity_poly.entity_id
_entity_poly.type
_entity_poly.pdbx_seq_one_letter_code
_entity_poly.pdbx_strand_id
1 'polypeptide(L)'
;KLLGANENTDSQFTGSYTDLKDNHWAAWAIKFTSRVGLFKGYPDGSFKPDQNITRAEFATVVLQFVIKVKGNAIQEKLANIDISKPKFDDVKGHWAQENIEKLTALGYISGYPDGTFKPENKIKRSESVALINRVLERGPLEEAPKTFPDVEEAYWAFKDIAEGALDHVYYIDPNELEIFIRILE
;
A
#
# COMPACT_ATOMS: atom_id res chain seq x y z
N LYS A 1 14.87 -8.07 -3.23
CA LYS A 1 13.72 -7.36 -3.85
C LYS A 1 12.43 -8.02 -3.38
N LEU A 2 11.46 -7.21 -2.96
CA LEU A 2 10.16 -7.67 -2.45
C LEU A 2 9.47 -8.58 -3.49
N LEU A 3 8.99 -9.76 -3.07
CA LEU A 3 8.32 -10.75 -3.93
C LEU A 3 9.11 -11.16 -5.20
N GLY A 4 10.43 -10.95 -5.24
CA GLY A 4 11.27 -11.29 -6.40
C GLY A 4 11.08 -10.38 -7.62
N ALA A 5 10.45 -9.21 -7.48
CA ALA A 5 10.20 -8.27 -8.59
C ALA A 5 11.50 -7.87 -9.30
N ASN A 6 11.51 -7.91 -10.64
CA ASN A 6 12.65 -7.48 -11.43
C ASN A 6 12.22 -7.03 -12.84
N GLU A 7 12.31 -5.72 -13.10
CA GLU A 7 11.97 -5.09 -14.37
C GLU A 7 12.59 -5.77 -15.60
N ASN A 8 13.85 -6.19 -15.52
CA ASN A 8 14.54 -6.82 -16.64
C ASN A 8 13.93 -8.17 -17.03
N THR A 9 13.40 -8.93 -16.07
CA THR A 9 12.80 -10.25 -16.33
C THR A 9 11.28 -10.19 -16.49
N ASP A 10 10.62 -9.25 -15.80
CA ASP A 10 9.16 -9.16 -15.77
C ASP A 10 8.57 -8.43 -16.98
N SER A 11 9.40 -7.67 -17.71
CA SER A 11 9.05 -7.09 -19.01
C SER A 11 8.62 -8.14 -20.05
N GLN A 12 9.04 -9.40 -19.90
CA GLN A 12 8.74 -10.50 -20.83
C GLN A 12 7.40 -11.23 -20.56
N PHE A 13 6.66 -10.86 -19.52
CA PHE A 13 5.39 -11.51 -19.21
C PHE A 13 4.26 -11.08 -20.17
N THR A 14 3.50 -12.03 -20.69
CA THR A 14 2.50 -11.82 -21.77
C THR A 14 1.07 -11.58 -21.27
N GLY A 15 0.85 -11.39 -19.96
CA GLY A 15 -0.46 -10.94 -19.47
C GLY A 15 -0.82 -9.61 -20.13
N SER A 16 -1.85 -9.60 -20.99
CA SER A 16 -2.24 -8.42 -21.74
C SER A 16 -3.51 -7.81 -21.18
N TYR A 17 -3.45 -6.52 -20.91
CA TYR A 17 -4.63 -5.68 -20.79
C TYR A 17 -4.89 -4.99 -22.13
N THR A 18 -6.15 -4.77 -22.47
CA THR A 18 -6.54 -4.18 -23.76
C THR A 18 -6.04 -2.74 -23.95
N ASP A 19 -5.73 -2.06 -22.84
CA ASP A 19 -5.30 -0.66 -22.77
C ASP A 19 -3.85 -0.48 -22.29
N LEU A 20 -3.07 -1.57 -22.16
CA LEU A 20 -1.67 -1.50 -21.74
C LEU A 20 -0.72 -1.75 -22.92
N LYS A 21 -0.03 -0.70 -23.36
CA LYS A 21 1.05 -0.82 -24.35
C LYS A 21 2.34 -1.27 -23.66
N ASP A 22 3.14 -2.10 -24.35
CA ASP A 22 4.41 -2.60 -23.82
C ASP A 22 5.44 -1.51 -23.53
N ASN A 23 5.35 -0.38 -24.23
CA ASN A 23 6.21 0.78 -24.01
C ASN A 23 5.70 1.75 -22.91
N HIS A 24 4.58 1.43 -22.25
CA HIS A 24 4.13 2.20 -21.10
C HIS A 24 5.14 2.01 -19.95
N TRP A 25 5.57 3.10 -19.30
CA TRP A 25 6.63 3.08 -18.29
C TRP A 25 6.33 2.10 -17.13
N ALA A 26 5.05 1.94 -16.78
CA ALA A 26 4.61 1.01 -15.73
C ALA A 26 4.31 -0.42 -16.22
N ALA A 27 4.46 -0.72 -17.51
CA ALA A 27 4.01 -1.99 -18.10
C ALA A 27 4.60 -3.21 -17.40
N TRP A 28 5.90 -3.19 -17.09
CA TRP A 28 6.56 -4.29 -16.38
C TRP A 28 5.98 -4.48 -14.97
N ALA A 29 5.74 -3.40 -14.24
CA ALA A 29 5.24 -3.44 -12.86
C ALA A 29 3.79 -3.92 -12.83
N ILE A 30 2.98 -3.47 -13.78
CA ILE A 30 1.60 -3.94 -13.96
C ILE A 30 1.60 -5.44 -14.26
N LYS A 31 2.38 -5.88 -15.24
CA LYS A 31 2.52 -7.30 -15.59
C LYS A 31 3.00 -8.15 -14.41
N PHE A 32 4.01 -7.70 -13.68
CA PHE A 32 4.52 -8.37 -12.49
C PHE A 32 3.43 -8.51 -11.41
N THR A 33 2.83 -7.39 -11.02
CA THR A 33 1.84 -7.36 -9.93
C THR A 33 0.58 -8.14 -10.27
N SER A 34 0.18 -8.17 -11.55
CA SER A 34 -0.89 -9.04 -12.03
C SER A 34 -0.50 -10.52 -11.99
N ARG A 35 0.71 -10.87 -12.45
CA ARG A 35 1.22 -12.26 -12.40
C ARG A 35 1.26 -12.81 -10.98
N VAL A 36 1.72 -12.01 -10.02
CA VAL A 36 1.80 -12.45 -8.62
C VAL A 36 0.46 -12.40 -7.88
N GLY A 37 -0.58 -11.88 -8.54
CA GLY A 37 -1.97 -11.88 -8.06
C GLY A 37 -2.36 -10.69 -7.19
N LEU A 38 -1.57 -9.61 -7.18
CA LEU A 38 -1.89 -8.38 -6.44
C LEU A 38 -2.95 -7.55 -7.16
N PHE A 39 -2.86 -7.50 -8.49
CA PHE A 39 -3.86 -6.88 -9.36
C PHE A 39 -4.52 -7.93 -10.25
N LYS A 40 -5.78 -7.67 -10.63
CA LYS A 40 -6.53 -8.52 -11.58
C LYS A 40 -6.99 -7.76 -12.82
N GLY A 41 -6.99 -6.43 -12.78
CA GLY A 41 -7.64 -5.58 -13.79
C GLY A 41 -9.16 -5.63 -13.70
N TYR A 42 -9.83 -5.04 -14.68
CA TYR A 42 -11.29 -4.93 -14.72
C TYR A 42 -11.94 -6.06 -15.54
N PRO A 43 -13.24 -6.35 -15.33
CA PRO A 43 -13.95 -7.39 -16.09
C PRO A 43 -13.96 -7.20 -17.62
N ASP A 44 -13.76 -5.96 -18.09
CA ASP A 44 -13.67 -5.61 -19.52
C ASP A 44 -12.29 -5.89 -20.14
N GLY A 45 -11.35 -6.44 -19.36
CA GLY A 45 -10.00 -6.74 -19.81
C GLY A 45 -9.03 -5.55 -19.79
N SER A 46 -9.44 -4.39 -19.25
CA SER A 46 -8.57 -3.22 -19.07
C SER A 46 -7.83 -3.23 -17.72
N PHE A 47 -6.76 -2.44 -17.62
CA PHE A 47 -6.07 -2.11 -16.36
C PHE A 47 -6.27 -0.66 -15.92
N LYS A 48 -6.46 0.26 -16.88
CA LYS A 48 -6.57 1.71 -16.69
C LYS A 48 -5.33 2.31 -16.01
N PRO A 49 -4.12 2.18 -16.63
CA PRO A 49 -2.85 2.50 -15.99
C PRO A 49 -2.68 3.96 -15.57
N ASP A 50 -3.36 4.88 -16.27
CA ASP A 50 -3.31 6.31 -15.99
C ASP A 50 -4.49 6.80 -15.12
N GLN A 51 -5.39 5.90 -14.72
CA GLN A 51 -6.53 6.26 -13.88
C GLN A 51 -6.13 6.29 -12.40
N ASN A 52 -6.52 7.36 -11.71
CA ASN A 52 -6.39 7.42 -10.25
C ASN A 52 -7.17 6.28 -9.57
N ILE A 53 -6.45 5.51 -8.76
CA ILE A 53 -7.01 4.43 -7.95
C ILE A 53 -7.73 4.99 -6.71
N THR A 54 -8.82 4.33 -6.33
CA THR A 54 -9.57 4.63 -5.09
C THR A 54 -8.87 4.06 -3.86
N ARG A 55 -9.25 4.55 -2.67
CA ARG A 55 -8.77 4.00 -1.39
C ARG A 55 -9.19 2.54 -1.21
N ALA A 56 -10.39 2.15 -1.65
CA ALA A 56 -10.88 0.77 -1.61
C ALA A 56 -10.07 -0.18 -2.50
N GLU A 57 -9.78 0.22 -3.73
CA GLU A 57 -8.95 -0.56 -4.65
C GLU A 57 -7.53 -0.70 -4.10
N PHE A 58 -6.95 0.37 -3.58
CA PHE A 58 -5.61 0.31 -2.98
C PHE A 58 -5.56 -0.59 -1.74
N ALA A 59 -6.55 -0.51 -0.84
CA ALA A 59 -6.65 -1.40 0.32
C ALA A 59 -6.77 -2.87 -0.11
N THR A 60 -7.49 -3.16 -1.19
CA THR A 60 -7.60 -4.52 -1.72
C THR A 60 -6.23 -5.06 -2.17
N VAL A 61 -5.48 -4.27 -2.93
CA VAL A 61 -4.13 -4.63 -3.39
C VAL A 61 -3.19 -4.85 -2.20
N VAL A 62 -3.23 -3.97 -1.20
CA VAL A 62 -2.41 -4.06 0.01
C VAL A 62 -2.74 -5.32 0.81
N LEU A 63 -4.01 -5.70 0.94
CA LEU A 63 -4.36 -6.95 1.60
C LEU A 63 -3.85 -8.18 0.83
N GLN A 64 -3.96 -8.19 -0.50
CA GLN A 64 -3.38 -9.27 -1.32
C GLN A 64 -1.87 -9.36 -1.11
N PHE A 65 -1.19 -8.23 -0.99
CA PHE A 65 0.24 -8.18 -0.67
C PHE A 65 0.54 -8.82 0.69
N VAL A 66 -0.19 -8.43 1.74
CA VAL A 66 -0.04 -9.00 3.09
C VAL A 66 -0.25 -10.52 3.07
N ILE A 67 -1.30 -11.01 2.40
CA ILE A 67 -1.58 -12.44 2.24
C ILE A 67 -0.41 -13.15 1.53
N LYS A 68 0.12 -12.54 0.46
CA LYS A 68 1.20 -13.11 -0.33
C LYS A 68 2.51 -13.23 0.47
N VAL A 69 2.86 -12.19 1.23
CA VAL A 69 4.11 -12.14 2.00
C VAL A 69 4.04 -13.00 3.24
N LYS A 70 2.93 -12.91 4.01
CA LYS A 70 2.79 -13.67 5.26
C LYS A 70 2.34 -15.12 5.04
N GLY A 71 1.81 -15.44 3.86
CA GLY A 71 1.43 -16.80 3.49
C GLY A 71 0.44 -17.44 4.47
N ASN A 72 0.68 -18.69 4.84
CA ASN A 72 -0.21 -19.44 5.74
C ASN A 72 -0.27 -18.82 7.16
N ALA A 73 0.76 -18.08 7.59
CA ALA A 73 0.82 -17.52 8.93
C ALA A 73 -0.27 -16.46 9.22
N ILE A 74 -0.84 -15.83 8.18
CA ILE A 74 -1.90 -14.83 8.36
C ILE A 74 -3.31 -15.39 8.14
N GLN A 75 -3.45 -16.59 7.55
CA GLN A 75 -4.76 -17.11 7.12
C GLN A 75 -5.73 -17.32 8.28
N GLU A 76 -5.28 -17.96 9.37
CA GLU A 76 -6.12 -18.18 10.55
C GLU A 76 -6.56 -16.85 11.17
N LYS A 77 -5.64 -15.89 11.31
CA LYS A 77 -5.97 -14.55 11.82
C LYS A 77 -7.02 -13.87 10.95
N LEU A 78 -6.90 -13.94 9.61
CA LEU A 78 -7.87 -13.34 8.69
C LEU A 78 -9.24 -14.03 8.71
N ALA A 79 -9.28 -15.35 8.90
CA ALA A 79 -10.53 -16.12 8.96
C ALA A 79 -11.35 -15.80 10.22
N ASN A 80 -10.68 -15.41 11.31
CA ASN A 80 -11.30 -15.10 12.59
C ASN A 80 -11.70 -13.62 12.77
N ILE A 81 -11.48 -12.77 11.76
CA ILE A 81 -11.91 -11.36 11.80
C ILE A 81 -13.41 -11.28 11.54
N ASP A 82 -14.17 -10.80 12.54
CA ASP A 82 -15.60 -10.54 12.40
C ASP A 82 -15.85 -9.27 11.56
N ILE A 83 -16.23 -9.47 10.30
CA ILE A 83 -16.57 -8.39 9.36
C ILE A 83 -18.04 -7.95 9.44
N SER A 84 -18.87 -8.59 10.28
CA SER A 84 -20.30 -8.27 10.41
C SER A 84 -20.55 -6.95 11.14
N LYS A 85 -19.54 -6.46 11.88
CA LYS A 85 -19.54 -5.20 12.60
C LYS A 85 -18.39 -4.31 12.11
N PRO A 86 -18.50 -3.74 10.90
CA PRO A 86 -17.43 -2.93 10.33
C PRO A 86 -17.16 -1.70 11.21
N LYS A 87 -15.87 -1.31 11.30
CA LYS A 87 -15.44 -0.13 12.05
C LYS A 87 -15.99 1.15 11.45
N PHE A 88 -16.11 1.21 10.12
CA PHE A 88 -16.55 2.41 9.42
C PHE A 88 -17.96 2.22 8.85
N ASP A 89 -18.85 3.19 9.10
CA ASP A 89 -20.22 3.10 8.60
C ASP A 89 -20.29 3.20 7.07
N ASP A 90 -19.38 3.96 6.45
CA ASP A 90 -19.32 4.22 5.01
C ASP A 90 -18.73 3.07 4.18
N VAL A 91 -18.35 1.95 4.82
CA VAL A 91 -17.94 0.73 4.13
C VAL A 91 -18.99 -0.39 4.19
N LYS A 92 -20.09 -0.20 4.93
CA LYS A 92 -21.16 -1.21 5.04
C LYS A 92 -21.77 -1.53 3.67
N GLY A 93 -21.73 -2.79 3.27
CA GLY A 93 -22.23 -3.27 1.98
C GLY A 93 -21.32 -2.94 0.79
N HIS A 94 -20.17 -2.29 1.02
CA HIS A 94 -19.22 -1.97 -0.02
C HIS A 94 -18.44 -3.22 -0.45
N TRP A 95 -18.13 -3.37 -1.75
CA TRP A 95 -17.44 -4.56 -2.28
C TRP A 95 -16.06 -4.81 -1.65
N ALA A 96 -15.41 -3.74 -1.18
CA ALA A 96 -14.11 -3.79 -0.50
C ALA A 96 -14.21 -3.87 1.03
N GLN A 97 -15.42 -3.96 1.61
CA GLN A 97 -15.62 -3.96 3.07
C GLN A 97 -14.72 -4.98 3.76
N GLU A 98 -14.75 -6.23 3.31
CA GLU A 98 -13.95 -7.30 3.89
C GLU A 98 -12.45 -6.97 3.89
N ASN A 99 -11.94 -6.40 2.79
CA ASN A 99 -10.53 -6.06 2.67
C ASN A 99 -10.12 -4.94 3.63
N ILE A 100 -10.97 -3.91 3.72
CA ILE A 100 -10.76 -2.75 4.58
C ILE A 100 -10.82 -3.16 6.05
N GLU A 101 -11.83 -3.93 6.44
CA GLU A 101 -11.99 -4.40 7.83
C GLU A 101 -10.86 -5.34 8.25
N LYS A 102 -10.40 -6.21 7.35
CA LYS A 102 -9.22 -7.06 7.62
C LYS A 102 -7.97 -6.23 7.88
N LEU A 103 -7.66 -5.26 7.02
CA LEU A 103 -6.50 -4.39 7.24
C LEU A 103 -6.65 -3.52 8.50
N THR A 104 -7.88 -3.14 8.84
CA THR A 104 -8.20 -2.38 10.05
C THR A 104 -7.98 -3.21 11.31
N ALA A 105 -8.48 -4.45 11.34
CA ALA A 105 -8.29 -5.37 12.46
C ALA A 105 -6.82 -5.84 12.60
N LEU A 106 -6.04 -5.78 11.53
CA LEU A 106 -4.59 -5.97 11.57
C LEU A 106 -3.83 -4.74 12.09
N GLY A 107 -4.49 -3.59 12.26
CA GLY A 107 -3.89 -2.34 12.74
C GLY A 107 -3.26 -1.48 11.64
N TYR A 108 -3.33 -1.90 10.38
CA TYR A 108 -2.70 -1.18 9.26
C TYR A 108 -3.52 0.02 8.77
N ILE A 109 -4.84 0.01 8.98
CA ILE A 109 -5.76 1.10 8.61
C ILE A 109 -6.45 1.64 9.86
N SER A 110 -6.36 2.95 10.07
CA SER A 110 -7.07 3.64 11.15
C SER A 110 -8.36 4.35 10.71
N GLY A 111 -8.44 4.77 9.45
CA GLY A 111 -9.50 5.65 8.93
C GLY A 111 -9.17 7.13 9.08
N TYR A 112 -10.15 7.99 8.81
CA TYR A 112 -10.05 9.43 9.04
C TYR A 112 -10.50 9.80 10.47
N PRO A 113 -10.11 10.98 10.98
CA PRO A 113 -10.54 11.45 12.31
C PRO A 113 -12.06 11.59 12.47
N ASP A 114 -12.79 11.73 11.37
CA ASP A 114 -14.26 11.78 11.34
C ASP A 114 -14.93 10.40 11.46
N GLY A 115 -14.14 9.33 11.64
CA GLY A 115 -14.64 7.96 11.78
C GLY A 115 -14.98 7.26 10.47
N THR A 116 -14.58 7.81 9.31
CA THR A 116 -14.87 7.23 7.99
C THR A 116 -13.64 6.61 7.33
N PHE A 117 -13.86 5.76 6.33
CA PHE A 117 -12.77 5.27 5.46
C PHE A 117 -12.67 6.00 4.12
N LYS A 118 -13.80 6.49 3.59
CA LYS A 118 -14.01 7.11 2.27
C LYS A 118 -13.56 6.21 1.12
N PRO A 119 -14.19 5.04 0.92
CA PRO A 119 -13.70 4.01 0.00
C PRO A 119 -13.55 4.48 -1.45
N GLU A 120 -14.45 5.35 -1.91
CA GLU A 120 -14.49 5.86 -3.29
C GLU A 120 -13.55 7.04 -3.55
N ASN A 121 -13.00 7.65 -2.50
CA ASN A 121 -12.06 8.75 -2.67
C ASN A 121 -10.79 8.25 -3.36
N LYS A 122 -10.23 9.09 -4.25
CA LYS A 122 -8.92 8.84 -4.83
C LYS A 122 -7.85 8.93 -3.74
N ILE A 123 -7.01 7.92 -3.65
CA ILE A 123 -5.99 7.85 -2.61
C ILE A 123 -4.88 8.87 -2.88
N LYS A 124 -4.41 9.56 -1.83
CA LYS A 124 -3.28 10.49 -1.93
C LYS A 124 -1.95 9.72 -1.83
N ARG A 125 -0.89 10.24 -2.46
CA ARG A 125 0.48 9.68 -2.34
C ARG A 125 0.92 9.49 -0.88
N SER A 126 0.60 10.46 -0.01
CA SER A 126 0.88 10.41 1.43
C SER A 126 0.13 9.28 2.15
N GLU A 127 -1.08 8.98 1.72
CA GLU A 127 -1.87 7.89 2.30
C GLU A 127 -1.37 6.53 1.80
N SER A 128 -0.98 6.45 0.53
CA SER A 128 -0.36 5.25 -0.05
C SER A 128 0.94 4.90 0.65
N VAL A 129 1.87 5.86 0.82
CA VAL A 129 3.18 5.58 1.44
C VAL A 129 3.03 5.18 2.91
N ALA A 130 2.16 5.86 3.67
CA ALA A 130 1.93 5.52 5.06
C ALA A 130 1.34 4.10 5.23
N LEU A 131 0.43 3.69 4.35
CA LEU A 131 -0.09 2.32 4.40
C LEU A 131 0.95 1.29 3.94
N ILE A 132 1.76 1.60 2.91
CA ILE A 132 2.85 0.72 2.46
C ILE A 132 3.87 0.52 3.58
N ASN A 133 4.32 1.58 4.24
CA ASN A 133 5.27 1.49 5.36
C ASN A 133 4.74 0.57 6.47
N ARG A 134 3.48 0.79 6.91
CA ARG A 134 2.85 -0.03 7.95
C ARG A 134 2.79 -1.51 7.59
N VAL A 135 2.41 -1.88 6.36
CA VAL A 135 2.35 -3.29 5.96
C VAL A 135 3.71 -3.93 5.71
N LEU A 136 4.73 -3.11 5.47
CA LEU A 136 6.12 -3.52 5.43
C LEU A 136 6.76 -3.55 6.81
N GLU A 137 6.02 -3.16 7.86
CA GLU A 137 6.50 -3.05 9.24
C GLU A 137 7.71 -2.13 9.34
N ARG A 138 7.63 -0.98 8.63
CA ARG A 138 8.63 0.09 8.58
C ARG A 138 8.04 1.40 9.09
N GLY A 139 8.90 2.22 9.67
CA GLY A 139 8.63 3.60 10.06
C GLY A 139 7.38 3.81 10.92
N PRO A 140 6.91 5.06 11.03
CA PRO A 140 7.46 6.28 10.41
C PRO A 140 8.90 6.59 10.86
N LEU A 141 9.67 7.30 10.03
CA LEU A 141 11.05 7.67 10.33
C LEU A 141 11.12 8.90 11.24
N GLU A 142 11.47 8.68 12.49
CA GLU A 142 11.66 9.73 13.49
C GLU A 142 12.94 10.52 13.23
N GLU A 143 12.92 11.81 13.61
CA GLU A 143 14.04 12.76 13.42
C GLU A 143 14.51 12.93 11.96
N ALA A 144 13.66 12.56 11.00
CA ALA A 144 13.96 12.72 9.58
C ALA A 144 14.19 14.20 9.21
N PRO A 145 15.21 14.50 8.38
CA PRO A 145 15.46 15.86 7.93
C PRO A 145 14.40 16.32 6.92
N LYS A 146 14.14 17.63 6.87
CA LYS A 146 13.30 18.21 5.81
C LYS A 146 14.02 18.16 4.46
N THR A 147 13.63 17.21 3.61
CA THR A 147 14.23 17.01 2.27
C THR A 147 13.38 17.58 1.14
N PHE A 148 12.05 17.61 1.30
CA PHE A 148 11.13 18.08 0.27
C PHE A 148 10.61 19.48 0.62
N PRO A 149 10.78 20.47 -0.27
CA PRO A 149 10.38 21.86 0.02
C PRO A 149 8.86 22.04 0.14
N ASP A 150 8.07 21.16 -0.47
CA ASP A 150 6.61 21.18 -0.50
C ASP A 150 5.96 20.30 0.58
N VAL A 151 6.75 19.67 1.45
CA VAL A 151 6.25 18.88 2.57
C VAL A 151 6.66 19.55 3.88
N GLU A 152 5.69 20.15 4.56
CA GLU A 152 5.92 20.75 5.88
C GLU A 152 6.19 19.66 6.93
N GLU A 153 7.11 19.92 7.86
CA GLU A 153 7.46 18.98 8.94
C GLU A 153 6.27 18.64 9.84
N ALA A 154 5.34 19.59 9.99
CA ALA A 154 4.09 19.39 10.73
C ALA A 154 3.04 18.58 9.95
N TYR A 155 3.28 18.27 8.68
CA TYR A 155 2.36 17.45 7.90
C TYR A 155 2.32 16.03 8.46
N TRP A 156 1.12 15.47 8.65
CA TRP A 156 0.92 14.20 9.35
C TRP A 156 1.70 13.03 8.73
N ALA A 157 1.99 13.07 7.43
CA ALA A 157 2.71 12.03 6.71
C ALA A 157 4.19 12.38 6.46
N PHE A 158 4.72 13.46 7.02
CA PHE A 158 6.10 13.91 6.78
C PHE A 158 7.11 12.76 6.97
N LYS A 159 7.03 12.09 8.13
CA LYS A 159 7.92 10.98 8.49
C LYS A 159 7.72 9.73 7.63
N ASP A 160 6.46 9.43 7.26
CA ASP A 160 6.16 8.34 6.33
C ASP A 160 6.69 8.60 4.92
N ILE A 161 6.62 9.86 4.46
CA ILE A 161 7.18 10.29 3.17
C ILE A 161 8.70 10.18 3.20
N ALA A 162 9.35 10.62 4.28
CA ALA A 162 10.80 10.48 4.45
C ALA A 162 11.23 9.00 4.43
N GLU A 163 10.55 8.15 5.20
CA GLU A 163 10.80 6.70 5.25
C GLU A 163 10.71 6.02 3.87
N GLY A 164 9.72 6.43 3.07
CA GLY A 164 9.49 5.86 1.75
C GLY A 164 10.38 6.43 0.63
N ALA A 165 11.04 7.56 0.85
CA ALA A 165 11.73 8.31 -0.20
C ALA A 165 13.25 8.45 0.00
N LEU A 166 13.75 8.32 1.23
CA LEU A 166 15.17 8.44 1.54
C LEU A 166 15.81 7.05 1.62
N ASP A 167 16.91 6.86 0.91
CA ASP A 167 17.84 5.77 1.23
C ASP A 167 18.66 6.22 2.45
N HIS A 168 18.57 5.50 3.57
CA HIS A 168 19.07 5.99 4.84
C HIS A 168 19.53 4.89 5.79
N VAL A 169 20.25 5.29 6.84
CA VAL A 169 20.61 4.45 7.99
C VAL A 169 19.78 4.92 9.19
N TYR A 170 19.27 3.98 9.96
CA TYR A 170 18.50 4.22 11.18
C TYR A 170 18.91 3.24 12.28
N TYR A 171 18.43 3.49 13.51
CA TYR A 171 18.39 2.50 14.58
C TYR A 171 16.98 2.42 15.17
N ILE A 172 16.67 1.33 15.88
CA ILE A 172 15.39 1.18 16.58
C ILE A 172 15.59 1.56 18.05
N ASP A 173 14.81 2.52 18.54
CA ASP A 173 14.87 2.95 19.94
C ASP A 173 14.13 1.96 20.88
N PRO A 174 14.19 2.17 22.22
CA PRO A 174 13.46 1.32 23.17
C PRO A 174 11.94 1.34 23.06
N ASN A 175 11.36 2.29 22.31
CA ASN A 175 9.92 2.38 22.04
C ASN A 175 9.54 1.75 20.68
N GLU A 176 10.47 1.02 20.06
CA GLU A 176 10.32 0.39 18.75
C GLU A 176 10.14 1.38 17.60
N LEU A 177 10.64 2.61 17.75
CA LEU A 177 10.61 3.63 16.70
C LEU A 177 11.91 3.64 15.90
N GLU A 178 11.79 3.81 14.58
CA GLU A 178 12.94 3.96 13.68
C GLU A 178 13.45 5.42 13.74
N ILE A 179 14.66 5.61 14.27
CA ILE A 179 15.28 6.93 14.42
C ILE A 179 16.34 7.12 13.34
N PHE A 180 16.20 8.19 12.55
CA PHE A 180 17.12 8.56 11.49
C PHE A 180 18.55 8.81 12.02
N ILE A 181 19.56 8.32 11.29
CA ILE A 181 20.98 8.64 11.53
C ILE A 181 21.53 9.53 10.40
N ARG A 182 21.42 9.07 9.15
CA ARG A 182 21.94 9.78 7.96
C ARG A 182 21.37 9.21 6.66
N ILE A 183 21.40 10.02 5.61
CA ILE A 183 21.12 9.59 4.23
C ILE A 183 22.33 8.79 3.69
N LEU A 184 22.06 7.78 2.88
CA LEU A 184 23.04 7.06 2.09
C LEU A 184 23.30 7.83 0.79
N GLU A 185 24.57 8.13 0.52
CA GLU A 185 25.04 8.72 -0.75
C GLU A 185 25.23 7.66 -1.83
#